data_AF-A0A935U719-F1
#
_entry.id   AF-A0A935U719-F1
#
_cell.length_a   1.000
_cell.length_b   1.000
_cell.length_c   1.000
_cell.angle_alpha   90.00
_cell.angle_beta   90.00
_cell.angle_gamma   90.00
#
_symmetry.space_group_name_H-M   'P 1'
#
loop_
_entity.id
_entity.type
_entity.pdbx_description
1 polymer ?
#
loop_
_entity_poly.entity_id
_entity_poly.type
_entity_poly.pdbx_seq_one_letter_code
_entity_poly.pdbx_strand_id
1 'polypeptide(L)'
;MGALNLAYVDERRELFAFAPERLVLQLRHDPALRQLADTTIDGAPHARLHATVDGWPATLFVRRSDALPAMVRFHADEIADFGLAPWGRHEVEFWYSGWQRVASGVLLPRQRDVRRLGVPYKRMTVLAMAVNAPAPADSFAISDSLARAYLATEQRPMWQVDLASMGKLVRERFATTPPMLGTPGAVQIGGQWVLMETAQHEGAVELVTAWLAKVAPGVPVGAGIATIPSPSNGGARWFTRATPPLYVAPGAAPIIRRVTGRAAAGTVVATPRWVRIGSDSLWLEPFTAPDLVGAMAVYSPTLKWLYLPAAGAPMHQAEQAALVARLAARGMAVEWIGSARGLVTAAPTTK
;
A
#
# COMPACT_ATOMS: atom_id res chain seq x y z
N MET A 1 19.06 -3.46 -19.48
CA MET A 1 17.74 -4.03 -19.14
C MET A 1 17.47 -3.72 -17.68
N GLY A 2 16.42 -2.95 -17.38
CA GLY A 2 16.04 -2.66 -15.99
C GLY A 2 15.60 -3.93 -15.29
N ALA A 3 16.02 -4.12 -14.03
CA ALA A 3 15.57 -5.24 -13.21
C ALA A 3 14.03 -5.24 -13.14
N LEU A 4 13.42 -6.41 -13.33
CA LEU A 4 11.99 -6.60 -13.17
C LEU A 4 11.64 -6.40 -11.69
N ASN A 5 10.93 -5.32 -11.39
CA ASN A 5 10.26 -5.16 -10.11
C ASN A 5 9.07 -6.13 -10.10
N LEU A 6 9.17 -7.21 -9.33
CA LEU A 6 8.12 -8.23 -9.27
C LEU A 6 7.05 -7.82 -8.25
N ALA A 7 5.86 -7.51 -8.76
CA ALA A 7 4.66 -7.64 -7.95
C ALA A 7 4.45 -9.12 -7.60
N TYR A 8 3.83 -9.41 -6.45
CA TYR A 8 3.33 -10.75 -6.11
C TYR A 8 4.38 -11.85 -5.81
N VAL A 9 5.63 -11.51 -5.47
CA VAL A 9 6.63 -12.50 -4.99
C VAL A 9 6.07 -13.25 -3.77
N ASP A 10 5.33 -12.56 -2.91
CA ASP A 10 4.68 -13.19 -1.75
C ASP A 10 3.56 -14.16 -2.17
N GLU A 11 2.82 -13.91 -3.25
CA GLU A 11 1.78 -14.84 -3.73
C GLU A 11 2.35 -16.22 -4.08
N ARG A 12 3.62 -16.31 -4.49
CA ARG A 12 4.30 -17.61 -4.66
C ARG A 12 4.36 -18.37 -3.33
N ARG A 13 4.79 -17.72 -2.26
CA ARG A 13 4.84 -18.33 -0.92
C ARG A 13 3.44 -18.74 -0.48
N GLU A 14 2.45 -17.89 -0.72
CA GLU A 14 1.04 -18.22 -0.48
C GLU A 14 0.59 -19.48 -1.24
N LEU A 15 0.94 -19.60 -2.52
CA LEU A 15 0.57 -20.72 -3.36
C LEU A 15 1.25 -22.02 -2.96
N PHE A 16 2.51 -21.99 -2.52
CA PHE A 16 3.28 -23.20 -2.24
C PHE A 16 3.35 -23.55 -0.76
N ALA A 17 3.77 -22.63 0.11
CA ALA A 17 3.97 -22.94 1.53
C ALA A 17 2.64 -23.12 2.28
N PHE A 18 1.62 -22.35 1.90
CA PHE A 18 0.28 -22.42 2.49
C PHE A 18 -0.69 -23.22 1.61
N ALA A 19 -0.17 -24.05 0.70
CA ALA A 19 -0.96 -25.15 0.16
C ALA A 19 -1.21 -26.17 1.27
N PRO A 20 -2.43 -26.72 1.40
CA PRO A 20 -2.80 -27.58 2.53
C PRO A 20 -1.90 -28.82 2.66
N GLU A 21 -1.51 -29.45 1.55
CA GLU A 21 -0.61 -30.60 1.52
C GLU A 21 0.80 -30.23 1.98
N ARG A 22 1.32 -29.06 1.57
CA ARG A 22 2.64 -28.57 1.98
C ARG A 22 2.64 -28.09 3.42
N LEU A 23 1.56 -27.48 3.88
CA LEU A 23 1.39 -27.02 5.24
C LEU A 23 1.46 -28.19 6.22
N VAL A 24 0.67 -29.24 6.01
CA VAL A 24 0.67 -30.41 6.90
C VAL A 24 2.04 -31.09 6.94
N LEU A 25 2.71 -31.22 5.79
CA LEU A 25 4.06 -31.78 5.71
C LEU A 25 5.10 -30.91 6.45
N GLN A 26 5.05 -29.58 6.29
CA GLN A 26 5.94 -28.66 7.01
C GLN A 26 5.74 -28.77 8.53
N LEU A 27 4.48 -28.76 8.98
CA LEU A 27 4.14 -28.84 10.40
C LEU A 27 4.68 -30.12 11.06
N ARG A 28 4.60 -31.26 10.37
CA ARG A 28 5.09 -32.55 10.89
C ARG A 28 6.59 -32.51 11.25
N HIS A 29 7.36 -31.69 10.55
CA HIS A 29 8.81 -31.60 10.71
C HIS A 29 9.25 -30.33 11.45
N ASP A 30 8.32 -29.47 11.88
CA ASP A 30 8.66 -28.23 12.54
C ASP A 30 8.98 -28.45 14.03
N PRO A 31 10.22 -28.16 14.49
CA PRO A 31 10.59 -28.29 15.89
C PRO A 31 9.87 -27.29 16.81
N ALA A 32 9.31 -26.20 16.26
CA ALA A 32 8.55 -25.22 17.02
C ALA A 32 7.07 -25.63 17.24
N LEU A 33 6.64 -26.75 16.65
CA LEU A 33 5.26 -27.22 16.73
C LEU A 33 4.87 -27.47 18.19
N ARG A 34 3.88 -26.70 18.67
CA ARG A 34 3.31 -26.89 20.00
C ARG A 34 1.82 -26.56 20.03
N GLN A 35 1.09 -27.26 20.88
CA GLN A 35 -0.31 -26.94 21.13
C GLN A 35 -0.41 -25.67 21.98
N LEU A 36 -1.34 -24.79 21.62
CA LEU A 36 -1.80 -23.65 22.40
C LEU A 36 -3.15 -23.99 23.05
N ALA A 37 -3.64 -23.11 23.91
CA ALA A 37 -5.00 -23.21 24.43
C ALA A 37 -6.01 -23.25 23.27
N ASP A 38 -6.94 -24.20 23.35
CA ASP A 38 -8.04 -24.37 22.40
C ASP A 38 -8.89 -23.10 22.28
N THR A 39 -9.63 -23.00 21.18
CA THR A 39 -10.55 -21.89 20.93
C THR A 39 -11.85 -22.39 20.31
N THR A 40 -12.83 -21.49 20.24
CA THR A 40 -13.99 -21.64 19.36
C THR A 40 -13.88 -20.66 18.19
N ILE A 41 -14.36 -21.06 17.01
CA ILE A 41 -14.56 -20.20 15.84
C ILE A 41 -15.97 -20.50 15.35
N ASP A 42 -16.82 -19.47 15.24
CA ASP A 42 -18.23 -19.61 14.85
C ASP A 42 -18.98 -20.71 15.64
N GLY A 43 -18.69 -20.80 16.95
CA GLY A 43 -19.28 -21.80 17.85
C GLY A 43 -18.68 -23.21 17.73
N ALA A 44 -17.82 -23.49 16.74
CA ALA A 44 -17.18 -24.79 16.58
C ALA A 44 -15.83 -24.88 17.33
N PRO A 45 -15.53 -25.99 18.03
CA PRO A 45 -14.29 -26.16 18.77
C PRO A 45 -13.08 -26.43 17.85
N HIS A 46 -11.97 -25.75 18.13
CA HIS A 46 -10.72 -25.84 17.39
C HIS A 46 -9.52 -26.03 18.33
N ALA A 47 -8.65 -26.97 17.98
CA ALA A 47 -7.30 -27.02 18.52
C ALA A 47 -6.48 -25.89 17.88
N ARG A 48 -5.64 -25.23 18.68
CA ARG A 48 -4.69 -24.22 18.20
C ARG A 48 -3.28 -24.76 18.27
N LEU A 49 -2.55 -24.70 17.17
CA LEU A 49 -1.15 -25.13 17.09
C LEU A 49 -0.30 -23.95 16.68
N HIS A 50 0.78 -23.70 17.42
CA HIS A 50 1.82 -22.76 17.02
C HIS A 50 2.90 -23.50 16.25
N ALA A 51 3.39 -22.90 15.17
CA ALA A 51 4.43 -23.45 14.32
C ALA A 51 5.15 -22.34 13.53
N THR A 52 6.19 -22.70 12.81
CA THR A 52 6.84 -21.89 11.78
C THR A 52 6.52 -22.47 10.41
N VAL A 53 5.90 -21.67 9.53
CA VAL A 53 5.57 -22.06 8.15
C VAL A 53 6.30 -21.13 7.20
N ASP A 54 7.18 -21.67 6.37
CA ASP A 54 8.03 -20.88 5.45
C ASP A 54 8.77 -19.71 6.14
N GLY A 55 9.27 -19.97 7.35
CA GLY A 55 9.97 -18.97 8.17
C GLY A 55 9.05 -18.02 8.96
N TRP A 56 7.73 -18.08 8.78
CA TRP A 56 6.77 -17.24 9.50
C TRP A 56 6.22 -17.93 10.75
N PRO A 57 6.31 -17.29 11.93
CA PRO A 57 5.55 -17.72 13.09
C PRO A 57 4.06 -17.66 12.77
N ALA A 58 3.39 -18.81 12.86
CA ALA A 58 2.00 -18.99 12.47
C ALA A 58 1.21 -19.70 13.59
N THR A 59 -0.10 -19.49 13.55
CA THR A 59 -1.06 -20.26 14.34
C THR A 59 -1.99 -21.00 13.39
N LEU A 60 -1.97 -22.33 13.48
CA LEU A 60 -2.92 -23.21 12.81
C LEU A 60 -4.12 -23.47 13.71
N PHE A 61 -5.29 -23.55 13.10
CA PHE A 61 -6.55 -23.87 13.73
C PHE A 61 -7.08 -25.14 13.08
N VAL A 62 -7.24 -26.17 13.89
CA VAL A 62 -7.63 -27.51 13.46
C VAL A 62 -8.96 -27.85 14.08
N ARG A 63 -9.93 -28.28 13.28
CA ARG A 63 -11.27 -28.64 13.78
C ARG A 63 -11.17 -29.84 14.71
N ARG A 64 -11.76 -29.75 15.89
CA ARG A 64 -11.77 -30.87 16.85
C ARG A 64 -12.61 -32.06 16.37
N SER A 65 -13.56 -31.85 15.48
CA SER A 65 -14.47 -32.88 14.97
C SER A 65 -13.80 -33.92 14.07
N ASP A 66 -12.84 -33.51 13.25
CA ASP A 66 -12.23 -34.37 12.22
C ASP A 66 -10.72 -34.14 12.02
N ALA A 67 -10.11 -33.35 12.90
CA ALA A 67 -8.68 -33.02 12.87
C ALA A 67 -8.21 -32.35 11.56
N LEU A 68 -9.11 -31.76 10.77
CA LEU A 68 -8.75 -31.09 9.53
C LEU A 68 -8.38 -29.61 9.77
N PRO A 69 -7.35 -29.09 9.09
CA PRO A 69 -7.05 -27.66 9.11
C PRO A 69 -8.27 -26.84 8.67
N ALA A 70 -8.67 -25.87 9.49
CA ALA A 70 -9.67 -24.87 9.15
C ALA A 70 -9.01 -23.59 8.66
N MET A 71 -7.97 -23.14 9.36
CA MET A 71 -7.33 -21.87 9.10
C MET A 71 -5.86 -21.89 9.53
N VAL A 72 -5.00 -21.18 8.83
CA VAL A 72 -3.69 -20.75 9.34
C VAL A 72 -3.63 -19.23 9.32
N ARG A 73 -3.11 -18.65 10.40
CA ARG A 73 -2.99 -17.21 10.62
C ARG A 73 -1.56 -16.85 10.95
N PHE A 74 -1.04 -15.80 10.33
CA PHE A 74 0.29 -15.26 10.59
C PHE A 74 0.32 -13.76 10.31
N HIS A 75 1.46 -13.12 10.55
CA HIS A 75 1.66 -11.71 10.22
C HIS A 75 2.75 -11.56 9.18
N ALA A 76 2.41 -10.98 8.03
CA ALA A 76 3.34 -10.75 6.91
C ALA A 76 3.51 -9.26 6.64
N ASP A 77 4.69 -8.88 6.16
CA ASP A 77 4.93 -7.56 5.57
C ASP A 77 5.01 -7.72 4.05
N GLU A 78 3.90 -7.42 3.36
CA GLU A 78 3.76 -7.61 1.91
C GLU A 78 4.14 -6.33 1.16
N ILE A 79 5.25 -5.75 1.60
CA ILE A 79 5.81 -4.48 1.13
C ILE A 79 6.14 -4.47 -0.37
N ALA A 80 6.27 -5.66 -0.98
CA ALA A 80 6.50 -5.83 -2.41
C ALA A 80 5.22 -5.69 -3.25
N ASP A 81 4.04 -5.82 -2.66
CA ASP A 81 2.75 -5.72 -3.34
C ASP A 81 2.21 -4.28 -3.27
N PHE A 82 1.90 -3.68 -4.42
CA PHE A 82 1.41 -2.30 -4.52
C PHE A 82 0.10 -2.06 -3.75
N GLY A 83 -0.80 -3.04 -3.74
CA GLY A 83 -2.09 -2.95 -3.04
C GLY A 83 -1.97 -3.13 -1.53
N LEU A 84 -0.88 -3.75 -1.06
CA LEU A 84 -0.75 -4.20 0.32
C LEU A 84 0.35 -3.50 1.11
N ALA A 85 1.39 -3.01 0.43
CA ALA A 85 2.46 -2.23 1.03
C ALA A 85 1.94 -1.12 1.97
N PRO A 86 0.84 -0.41 1.65
CA PRO A 86 0.31 0.60 2.56
C PRO A 86 -0.04 0.10 3.96
N TRP A 87 -0.37 -1.16 4.13
CA TRP A 87 -0.77 -1.73 5.41
C TRP A 87 0.42 -2.22 6.24
N GLY A 88 1.61 -2.32 5.64
CA GLY A 88 2.83 -2.78 6.30
C GLY A 88 2.66 -4.19 6.84
N ARG A 89 3.27 -4.49 8.00
CA ARG A 89 3.07 -5.78 8.65
C ARG A 89 1.63 -5.93 9.16
N HIS A 90 0.91 -6.92 8.66
CA HIS A 90 -0.49 -7.14 9.00
C HIS A 90 -0.86 -8.63 9.08
N GLU A 91 -2.02 -8.92 9.65
CA GLU A 91 -2.55 -10.29 9.76
C GLU A 91 -3.04 -10.81 8.41
N VAL A 92 -2.59 -12.03 8.08
CA VAL A 92 -2.99 -12.80 6.92
C VAL A 92 -3.57 -14.12 7.40
N GLU A 93 -4.71 -14.50 6.82
CA GLU A 93 -5.39 -15.76 7.11
C GLU A 93 -5.61 -16.57 5.83
N PHE A 94 -5.29 -17.85 5.87
CA PHE A 94 -5.70 -18.83 4.86
C PHE A 94 -6.72 -19.77 5.47
N TRP A 95 -7.91 -19.79 4.89
CA TRP A 95 -9.03 -20.64 5.28
C TRP A 95 -9.18 -21.79 4.31
N TYR A 96 -9.35 -23.01 4.82
CA TYR A 96 -9.49 -24.24 4.05
C TYR A 96 -10.90 -24.80 4.23
N SER A 97 -11.62 -24.99 3.13
CA SER A 97 -13.00 -25.47 3.15
C SER A 97 -13.32 -26.42 2.00
N GLY A 98 -14.47 -27.09 2.10
CA GLY A 98 -14.91 -28.08 1.12
C GLY A 98 -13.97 -29.28 1.05
N TRP A 99 -13.55 -29.82 2.20
CA TRP A 99 -12.70 -31.00 2.27
C TRP A 99 -13.37 -32.20 1.59
N GLN A 100 -12.72 -32.74 0.56
CA GLN A 100 -13.21 -33.86 -0.22
C GLN A 100 -12.11 -34.88 -0.45
N ARG A 101 -12.52 -36.14 -0.63
CA ARG A 101 -11.63 -37.24 -0.98
C ARG A 101 -11.49 -37.27 -2.50
N VAL A 102 -10.29 -37.07 -3.02
CA VAL A 102 -10.01 -36.95 -4.47
C VAL A 102 -9.43 -38.21 -5.10
N ALA A 103 -8.82 -39.08 -4.29
CA ALA A 103 -8.35 -40.42 -4.64
C ALA A 103 -8.47 -41.32 -3.38
N SER A 104 -8.30 -42.63 -3.49
CA SER A 104 -8.42 -43.56 -2.37
C SER A 104 -7.39 -43.25 -1.26
N GLY A 105 -7.76 -42.36 -0.34
CA GLY A 105 -6.96 -41.99 0.83
C GLY A 105 -6.68 -40.51 0.98
N VAL A 106 -6.63 -39.73 -0.11
CA VAL A 106 -6.22 -38.31 -0.05
C VAL A 106 -7.41 -37.39 0.16
N LEU A 107 -7.40 -36.66 1.27
CA LEU A 107 -8.37 -35.62 1.58
C LEU A 107 -7.75 -34.25 1.34
N LEU A 108 -8.39 -33.42 0.52
CA LEU A 108 -7.91 -32.08 0.19
C LEU A 108 -9.06 -31.07 0.22
N PRO A 109 -8.81 -29.82 0.63
CA PRO A 109 -9.82 -28.79 0.58
C PRO A 109 -10.01 -28.35 -0.87
N ARG A 110 -11.27 -28.19 -1.28
CA ARG A 110 -11.64 -27.71 -2.61
C ARG A 110 -11.64 -26.20 -2.71
N GLN A 111 -11.62 -25.50 -1.59
CA GLN A 111 -11.59 -24.05 -1.55
C GLN A 111 -10.56 -23.55 -0.54
N ARG A 112 -9.82 -22.53 -0.96
CA ARG A 112 -8.90 -21.76 -0.13
C ARG A 112 -9.25 -20.29 -0.22
N ASP A 113 -9.57 -19.68 0.91
CA ASP A 113 -9.86 -18.25 1.01
C ASP A 113 -8.71 -17.55 1.73
N VAL A 114 -8.23 -16.46 1.16
CA VAL A 114 -7.22 -15.58 1.76
C VAL A 114 -7.92 -14.35 2.29
N ARG A 115 -7.70 -14.03 3.56
CA ARG A 115 -8.13 -12.77 4.17
C ARG A 115 -6.91 -11.98 4.59
N ARG A 116 -6.98 -10.67 4.38
CA ARG A 116 -5.98 -9.72 4.84
C ARG A 116 -6.69 -8.62 5.60
N LEU A 117 -6.18 -8.27 6.78
CA LEU A 117 -6.81 -7.27 7.65
C LEU A 117 -8.30 -7.59 7.95
N GLY A 118 -8.64 -8.88 8.07
CA GLY A 118 -10.01 -9.38 8.29
C GLY A 118 -10.95 -9.34 7.08
N VAL A 119 -10.49 -8.82 5.93
CA VAL A 119 -11.30 -8.66 4.71
C VAL A 119 -10.97 -9.76 3.71
N PRO A 120 -11.96 -10.35 3.01
CA PRO A 120 -11.69 -11.27 1.90
C PRO A 120 -10.81 -10.61 0.83
N TYR A 121 -9.75 -11.28 0.45
CA TYR A 121 -8.81 -10.81 -0.56
C TYR A 121 -8.85 -11.67 -1.82
N LYS A 122 -8.73 -13.00 -1.65
CA LYS A 122 -8.63 -13.95 -2.77
C LYS A 122 -9.37 -15.23 -2.41
N ARG A 123 -10.01 -15.84 -3.41
CA ARG A 123 -10.58 -17.18 -3.32
C ARG A 123 -10.01 -18.03 -4.44
N MET A 124 -9.57 -19.22 -4.08
CA MET A 124 -9.12 -20.25 -5.01
C MET A 124 -10.00 -21.47 -4.84
N THR A 125 -10.55 -21.95 -5.95
CA THR A 125 -11.41 -23.14 -5.96
C THR A 125 -10.81 -24.17 -6.90
N VAL A 126 -10.59 -25.38 -6.39
CA VAL A 126 -10.20 -26.53 -7.20
C VAL A 126 -11.46 -27.01 -7.91
N LEU A 127 -11.44 -27.09 -9.24
CA LEU A 127 -12.55 -27.60 -10.05
C LEU A 127 -12.35 -29.08 -10.41
N ALA A 128 -11.12 -29.47 -10.69
CA ALA A 128 -10.72 -30.85 -10.94
C ALA A 128 -9.34 -31.09 -10.37
N MET A 129 -9.04 -32.34 -10.01
CA MET A 129 -7.74 -32.73 -9.48
C MET A 129 -7.41 -34.12 -9.97
N ALA A 130 -6.19 -34.31 -10.45
CA ALA A 130 -5.61 -35.61 -10.74
C ALA A 130 -4.42 -35.83 -9.82
N VAL A 131 -4.41 -36.95 -9.11
CA VAL A 131 -3.29 -37.34 -8.23
C VAL A 131 -2.35 -38.23 -9.04
N ASN A 132 -1.04 -37.97 -8.96
CA ASN A 132 -0.02 -38.68 -9.74
C ASN A 132 -0.29 -38.64 -11.26
N ALA A 133 -0.77 -37.50 -11.76
CA ALA A 133 -0.91 -37.29 -13.20
C ALA A 133 0.48 -37.44 -13.87
N PRO A 134 0.57 -38.15 -15.01
CA PRO A 134 1.83 -38.29 -15.72
C PRO A 134 2.34 -36.93 -16.18
N ALA A 135 3.62 -36.66 -15.92
CA ALA A 135 4.30 -35.45 -16.35
C ALA A 135 5.71 -35.83 -16.87
N PRO A 136 6.21 -35.19 -17.94
CA PRO A 136 7.61 -35.31 -18.36
C PRO A 136 8.58 -35.09 -17.18
N ALA A 137 9.71 -35.83 -17.18
CA ALA A 137 10.69 -35.78 -16.09
C ALA A 137 11.28 -34.38 -15.85
N ASP A 138 11.28 -33.54 -16.89
CA ASP A 138 11.78 -32.17 -16.90
C ASP A 138 10.67 -31.11 -16.73
N SER A 139 9.42 -31.49 -16.44
CA SER A 139 8.28 -30.55 -16.29
C SER A 139 8.50 -29.49 -15.21
N PHE A 140 9.37 -29.76 -14.25
CA PHE A 140 9.72 -28.86 -13.16
C PHE A 140 11.21 -28.47 -13.17
N ALA A 141 11.92 -28.74 -14.27
CA ALA A 141 13.32 -28.38 -14.41
C ALA A 141 13.44 -26.84 -14.56
N ILE A 142 14.14 -26.23 -13.62
CA ILE A 142 14.52 -24.82 -13.68
C ILE A 142 16.04 -24.79 -13.84
N SER A 143 16.53 -24.12 -14.88
CA SER A 143 17.98 -24.00 -15.08
C SER A 143 18.63 -23.14 -13.99
N ASP A 144 19.85 -23.49 -13.58
CA ASP A 144 20.61 -22.70 -12.59
C ASP A 144 20.80 -21.25 -13.03
N SER A 145 20.94 -21.00 -14.33
CA SER A 145 21.05 -19.65 -14.87
C SER A 145 19.78 -18.84 -14.66
N LEU A 146 18.60 -19.44 -14.88
CA LEU A 146 17.32 -18.80 -14.65
C LEU A 146 17.08 -18.57 -13.16
N ALA A 147 17.37 -19.57 -12.33
CA ALA A 147 17.26 -19.44 -10.87
C ALA A 147 18.16 -18.31 -10.36
N ARG A 148 19.45 -18.27 -10.73
CA ARG A 148 20.37 -17.20 -10.33
C ARG A 148 19.92 -15.82 -10.80
N ALA A 149 19.46 -15.70 -12.06
CA ALA A 149 18.98 -14.42 -12.59
C ALA A 149 17.74 -13.90 -11.84
N TYR A 150 16.82 -14.80 -11.51
CA TYR A 150 15.64 -14.49 -10.72
C TYR A 150 16.00 -14.08 -9.29
N LEU A 151 16.81 -14.87 -8.58
CA LEU A 151 17.26 -14.58 -7.20
C LEU A 151 18.04 -13.26 -7.09
N ALA A 152 18.75 -12.84 -8.16
CA ALA A 152 19.46 -11.57 -8.21
C ALA A 152 18.54 -10.34 -8.27
N THR A 153 17.24 -10.51 -8.55
CA THR A 153 16.29 -9.39 -8.76
C THR A 153 15.01 -9.46 -7.92
N GLU A 154 14.66 -10.64 -7.40
CA GLU A 154 13.37 -10.90 -6.72
C GLU A 154 13.15 -10.15 -5.40
N GLN A 155 14.18 -9.54 -4.80
CA GLN A 155 14.08 -8.96 -3.46
C GLN A 155 13.69 -7.49 -3.44
N ARG A 156 13.48 -6.86 -4.61
CA ARG A 156 13.24 -5.43 -4.70
C ARG A 156 11.74 -5.12 -4.74
N PRO A 157 11.19 -4.41 -3.72
CA PRO A 157 9.82 -3.95 -3.76
C PRO A 157 9.58 -3.03 -4.97
N MET A 158 8.36 -2.99 -5.49
CA MET A 158 8.04 -2.17 -6.67
C MET A 158 8.31 -0.67 -6.49
N TRP A 159 8.19 -0.16 -5.27
CA TRP A 159 8.50 1.23 -4.93
C TRP A 159 10.00 1.51 -4.85
N GLN A 160 10.88 0.49 -4.84
CA GLN A 160 12.32 0.69 -4.80
C GLN A 160 12.87 1.01 -6.20
N VAL A 161 12.53 2.19 -6.69
CA VAL A 161 12.92 2.74 -7.99
C VAL A 161 14.21 3.55 -7.91
N ASP A 162 14.87 3.78 -9.04
CA ASP A 162 16.00 4.71 -9.12
C ASP A 162 15.50 6.15 -9.36
N LEU A 163 15.40 6.94 -8.29
CA LEU A 163 14.99 8.34 -8.40
C LEU A 163 16.03 9.24 -9.07
N ALA A 164 17.30 8.83 -9.18
CA ALA A 164 18.29 9.63 -9.91
C ALA A 164 17.99 9.67 -11.43
N SER A 165 17.45 8.59 -11.98
CA SER A 165 17.04 8.51 -13.38
C SER A 165 15.57 8.85 -13.62
N MET A 166 14.70 8.62 -12.63
CA MET A 166 13.24 8.75 -12.80
C MET A 166 12.64 10.02 -12.18
N GLY A 167 13.27 10.56 -11.13
CA GLY A 167 12.84 11.78 -10.48
C GLY A 167 13.19 13.01 -11.31
N LYS A 168 12.35 14.05 -11.29
CA LYS A 168 12.62 15.30 -12.02
C LYS A 168 12.34 16.51 -11.15
N LEU A 169 13.31 17.43 -11.12
CA LEU A 169 13.10 18.78 -10.61
C LEU A 169 12.56 19.66 -11.74
N VAL A 170 11.39 20.24 -11.53
CA VAL A 170 10.68 21.10 -12.46
C VAL A 170 10.60 22.49 -11.85
N ARG A 171 11.12 23.49 -12.57
CA ARG A 171 11.14 24.90 -12.15
C ARG A 171 11.76 25.13 -10.78
N GLU A 172 12.73 24.30 -10.40
CA GLU A 172 13.48 24.37 -9.14
C GLU A 172 12.64 24.29 -7.84
N ARG A 173 11.31 24.14 -7.95
CA ARG A 173 10.36 24.18 -6.83
C ARG A 173 9.44 22.96 -6.79
N PHE A 174 9.36 22.18 -7.87
CA PHE A 174 8.50 20.99 -7.96
C PHE A 174 9.37 19.77 -8.22
N ALA A 175 9.37 18.82 -7.30
CA ALA A 175 10.09 17.57 -7.45
C ALA A 175 9.08 16.47 -7.75
N THR A 176 9.03 16.03 -9.00
CA THR A 176 8.10 14.98 -9.45
C THR A 176 8.71 13.59 -9.31
N THR A 177 7.88 12.63 -8.95
CA THR A 177 8.27 11.24 -8.71
C THR A 177 7.48 10.27 -9.59
N PRO A 178 8.04 9.07 -9.89
CA PRO A 178 7.31 8.06 -10.65
C PRO A 178 6.07 7.54 -9.89
N PRO A 179 4.98 7.16 -10.59
CA PRO A 179 3.74 6.69 -9.97
C PRO A 179 3.92 5.50 -9.02
N MET A 180 4.95 4.66 -9.25
CA MET A 180 5.27 3.50 -8.42
C MET A 180 5.65 3.85 -6.97
N LEU A 181 5.82 5.13 -6.63
CA LEU A 181 6.01 5.54 -5.24
C LEU A 181 4.69 5.86 -4.52
N GLY A 182 3.57 5.95 -5.23
CA GLY A 182 2.28 6.35 -4.63
C GLY A 182 2.23 7.82 -4.22
N THR A 183 3.16 8.64 -4.68
CA THR A 183 3.18 10.09 -4.52
C THR A 183 3.47 10.75 -5.87
N PRO A 184 2.79 11.85 -6.24
CA PRO A 184 3.20 12.69 -7.38
C PRO A 184 4.50 13.45 -7.14
N GLY A 185 4.93 13.57 -5.87
CA GLY A 185 6.20 14.15 -5.46
C GLY A 185 6.05 15.26 -4.42
N ALA A 186 6.98 16.21 -4.41
CA ALA A 186 7.03 17.30 -3.43
C ALA A 186 7.09 18.69 -4.08
N VAL A 187 6.62 19.69 -3.34
CA VAL A 187 6.70 21.11 -3.72
C VAL A 187 7.45 21.90 -2.64
N GLN A 188 8.32 22.82 -3.03
CA GLN A 188 9.08 23.63 -2.10
C GLN A 188 8.24 24.85 -1.67
N ILE A 189 7.90 24.93 -0.38
CA ILE A 189 7.10 25.98 0.25
C ILE A 189 7.87 26.52 1.45
N GLY A 190 8.07 27.84 1.52
CA GLY A 190 8.70 28.50 2.67
C GLY A 190 10.08 27.96 3.04
N GLY A 191 10.85 27.50 2.05
CA GLY A 191 12.18 26.91 2.26
C GLY A 191 12.18 25.43 2.67
N GLN A 192 11.05 24.73 2.59
CA GLN A 192 10.92 23.31 2.94
C GLN A 192 10.19 22.53 1.85
N TRP A 193 10.43 21.23 1.73
CA TRP A 193 9.66 20.34 0.87
C TRP A 193 8.36 19.92 1.54
N VAL A 194 7.25 20.04 0.82
CA VAL A 194 5.94 19.51 1.20
C VAL A 194 5.64 18.33 0.29
N LEU A 195 5.56 17.13 0.87
CA LEU A 195 5.26 15.92 0.13
C LEU A 195 3.74 15.82 -0.11
N MET A 196 3.34 15.74 -1.38
CA MET A 196 1.94 15.58 -1.79
C MET A 196 1.61 14.11 -1.93
N GLU A 197 0.58 13.64 -1.23
CA GLU A 197 0.36 12.23 -0.88
C GLU A 197 1.56 11.60 -0.18
N THR A 198 1.33 10.79 0.85
CA THR A 198 2.41 10.35 1.73
C THR A 198 3.17 9.13 1.20
N ALA A 199 3.14 8.88 -0.11
CA ALA A 199 3.66 7.66 -0.74
C ALA A 199 3.00 6.37 -0.24
N GLN A 200 3.15 5.28 -0.99
CA GLN A 200 2.52 4.00 -0.65
C GLN A 200 3.17 3.26 0.52
N HIS A 201 4.38 3.62 0.91
CA HIS A 201 5.12 2.97 2.00
C HIS A 201 6.11 3.93 2.67
N GLU A 202 6.49 3.68 3.93
CA GLU A 202 7.50 4.47 4.65
C GLU A 202 8.86 4.46 3.96
N GLY A 203 9.32 3.31 3.47
CA GLY A 203 10.55 3.21 2.68
C GLY A 203 10.51 4.01 1.37
N ALA A 204 9.33 4.22 0.79
CA ALA A 204 9.16 5.10 -0.36
C ALA A 204 9.32 6.58 0.03
N VAL A 205 8.81 6.99 1.21
CA VAL A 205 9.01 8.34 1.76
C VAL A 205 10.50 8.58 2.06
N GLU A 206 11.18 7.60 2.63
CA GLU A 206 12.63 7.66 2.91
C GLU A 206 13.44 7.83 1.62
N LEU A 207 13.11 7.05 0.60
CA LEU A 207 13.73 7.14 -0.72
C LEU A 207 13.54 8.54 -1.34
N VAL A 208 12.31 9.07 -1.32
CA VAL A 208 12.00 10.41 -1.82
C VAL A 208 12.75 11.48 -1.01
N THR A 209 12.73 11.40 0.32
CA THR A 209 13.40 12.34 1.21
C THR A 209 14.91 12.35 0.98
N ALA A 210 15.53 11.18 0.85
CA ALA A 210 16.95 11.05 0.57
C ALA A 210 17.32 11.62 -0.81
N TRP A 211 16.46 11.43 -1.82
CA TRP A 211 16.65 12.02 -3.14
C TRP A 211 16.50 13.55 -3.10
N LEU A 212 15.48 14.08 -2.42
CA LEU A 212 15.27 15.52 -2.23
C LEU A 212 16.47 16.20 -1.56
N ALA A 213 17.04 15.56 -0.54
CA ALA A 213 18.24 16.05 0.13
C ALA A 213 19.48 16.11 -0.78
N LYS A 214 19.55 15.26 -1.81
CA LYS A 214 20.63 15.29 -2.82
C LYS A 214 20.43 16.40 -3.86
N VAL A 215 19.20 16.56 -4.36
CA VAL A 215 18.91 17.53 -5.44
C VAL A 215 18.71 18.96 -4.92
N ALA A 216 18.39 19.12 -3.64
CA ALA A 216 18.31 20.41 -2.97
C ALA A 216 18.89 20.32 -1.55
N PRO A 217 20.23 20.30 -1.41
CA PRO A 217 20.90 20.24 -0.12
C PRO A 217 20.46 21.36 0.82
N GLY A 218 20.22 21.03 2.09
CA GLY A 218 19.79 21.98 3.12
C GLY A 218 18.30 22.33 3.10
N VAL A 219 17.51 21.78 2.18
CA VAL A 219 16.05 21.95 2.15
C VAL A 219 15.38 20.70 2.74
N PRO A 220 14.90 20.73 3.99
CA PRO A 220 14.30 19.55 4.62
C PRO A 220 12.87 19.31 4.12
N VAL A 221 12.36 18.08 4.29
CA VAL A 221 10.92 17.81 4.22
C VAL A 221 10.25 18.40 5.46
N GLY A 222 9.39 19.39 5.25
CA GLY A 222 8.72 20.16 6.29
C GLY A 222 7.29 19.71 6.59
N ALA A 223 6.62 19.02 5.66
CA ALA A 223 5.29 18.46 5.90
C ALA A 223 4.93 17.35 4.90
N GLY A 224 3.97 16.52 5.28
CA GLY A 224 3.24 15.64 4.37
C GLY A 224 1.77 16.06 4.28
N ILE A 225 1.15 15.85 3.12
CA ILE A 225 -0.27 16.11 2.92
C ILE A 225 -0.93 14.92 2.24
N ALA A 226 -1.90 14.28 2.90
CA ALA A 226 -2.74 13.24 2.33
C ALA A 226 -4.09 13.83 1.90
N THR A 227 -4.32 14.01 0.60
CA THR A 227 -5.49 14.77 0.12
C THR A 227 -6.69 13.91 -0.24
N ILE A 228 -6.52 12.59 -0.40
CA ILE A 228 -7.57 11.66 -0.82
C ILE A 228 -7.64 10.39 0.04
N PRO A 229 -8.82 9.75 0.13
CA PRO A 229 -9.00 8.44 0.77
C PRO A 229 -8.37 7.29 -0.04
N SER A 230 -7.06 7.34 -0.24
CA SER A 230 -6.32 6.37 -1.05
C SER A 230 -5.40 5.51 -0.20
N PRO A 231 -5.27 4.20 -0.50
CA PRO A 231 -4.23 3.35 0.08
C PRO A 231 -2.83 3.82 -0.33
N SER A 232 -2.67 4.67 -1.35
CA SER A 232 -1.38 5.29 -1.69
C SER A 232 -0.81 6.22 -0.61
N ASN A 233 -1.43 6.30 0.58
CA ASN A 233 -0.96 7.04 1.74
C ASN A 233 -0.34 6.16 2.84
N GLY A 234 0.21 5.00 2.48
CA GLY A 234 0.91 4.10 3.40
C GLY A 234 2.09 4.71 4.17
N GLY A 235 2.82 5.63 3.54
CA GLY A 235 3.95 6.31 4.17
C GLY A 235 3.54 7.35 5.22
N ALA A 236 2.24 7.51 5.51
CA ALA A 236 1.79 8.25 6.69
C ALA A 236 2.42 7.72 7.99
N ARG A 237 2.73 6.42 8.07
CA ARG A 237 3.48 5.83 9.19
C ARG A 237 4.80 6.55 9.46
N TRP A 238 5.53 6.93 8.40
CA TRP A 238 6.79 7.69 8.51
C TRP A 238 6.55 9.02 9.24
N PHE A 239 5.53 9.77 8.82
CA PHE A 239 5.18 11.06 9.45
C PHE A 239 4.67 10.93 10.88
N THR A 240 4.06 9.80 11.27
CA THR A 240 3.67 9.58 12.67
C THR A 240 4.86 9.32 13.61
N ARG A 241 6.03 8.95 13.08
CA ARG A 241 7.26 8.74 13.84
C ARG A 241 8.26 9.89 13.71
N ALA A 242 8.19 10.62 12.59
CA ALA A 242 9.04 11.76 12.31
C ALA A 242 8.46 13.06 12.89
N THR A 243 9.28 14.11 12.89
CA THR A 243 8.90 15.46 13.34
C THR A 243 8.05 16.29 12.37
N PRO A 244 8.08 16.09 11.03
CA PRO A 244 7.26 16.90 10.14
C PRO A 244 5.75 16.63 10.34
N PRO A 245 4.90 17.66 10.40
CA PRO A 245 3.46 17.49 10.49
C PRO A 245 2.88 16.77 9.26
N LEU A 246 1.85 15.96 9.51
CA LEU A 246 0.99 15.40 8.48
C LEU A 246 -0.39 16.08 8.52
N TYR A 247 -0.79 16.67 7.40
CA TYR A 247 -2.14 17.20 7.20
C TYR A 247 -2.98 16.21 6.41
N VAL A 248 -4.20 15.95 6.88
CA VAL A 248 -5.04 14.85 6.36
C VAL A 248 -6.40 15.39 5.96
N ALA A 249 -6.82 15.08 4.74
CA ALA A 249 -8.18 15.34 4.30
C ALA A 249 -9.21 14.57 5.15
N PRO A 250 -10.42 15.11 5.41
CA PRO A 250 -11.43 14.43 6.23
C PRO A 250 -11.74 13.00 5.76
N GLY A 251 -11.88 12.81 4.45
CA GLY A 251 -12.13 11.51 3.82
C GLY A 251 -10.95 10.55 3.96
N ALA A 252 -9.71 11.06 3.99
CA ALA A 252 -8.51 10.26 4.16
C ALA A 252 -8.30 9.80 5.63
N ALA A 253 -8.88 10.49 6.61
CA ALA A 253 -8.63 10.21 8.02
C ALA A 253 -8.90 8.74 8.45
N PRO A 254 -10.00 8.07 8.03
CA PRO A 254 -10.23 6.67 8.37
C PRO A 254 -9.14 5.72 7.87
N ILE A 255 -8.68 5.89 6.62
CA ILE A 255 -7.64 5.02 6.06
C ILE A 255 -6.28 5.28 6.72
N ILE A 256 -5.93 6.54 6.99
CA ILE A 256 -4.71 6.89 7.71
C ILE A 256 -4.70 6.27 9.12
N ARG A 257 -5.82 6.32 9.85
CA ARG A 257 -5.92 5.67 11.17
C ARG A 257 -5.67 4.17 11.08
N ARG A 258 -6.22 3.50 10.07
CA ARG A 258 -6.05 2.05 9.87
C ARG A 258 -4.62 1.69 9.48
N VAL A 259 -4.00 2.46 8.58
CA VAL A 259 -2.60 2.28 8.12
C VAL A 259 -1.59 2.47 9.26
N THR A 260 -1.85 3.43 10.15
CA THR A 260 -0.93 3.81 11.23
C THR A 260 -1.22 3.12 12.56
N GLY A 261 -2.41 2.52 12.71
CA GLY A 261 -2.88 1.99 13.98
C GLY A 261 -3.13 3.06 15.06
N ARG A 262 -3.16 4.35 14.70
CA ARG A 262 -3.26 5.47 15.64
C ARG A 262 -4.54 6.28 15.41
N ALA A 263 -5.24 6.61 16.49
CA ALA A 263 -6.42 7.47 16.42
C ALA A 263 -6.10 8.89 15.94
N ALA A 264 -4.96 9.44 16.37
CA ALA A 264 -4.46 10.77 16.00
C ALA A 264 -3.15 10.64 15.19
N ALA A 265 -3.28 10.34 13.90
CA ALA A 265 -2.16 10.10 12.99
C ALA A 265 -1.77 11.32 12.15
N GLY A 266 -2.40 12.48 12.39
CA GLY A 266 -2.16 13.73 11.66
C GLY A 266 -3.25 14.75 11.99
N THR A 267 -3.06 15.98 11.53
CA THR A 267 -4.04 17.06 11.68
C THR A 267 -5.12 16.91 10.61
N VAL A 268 -6.31 16.46 10.99
CA VAL A 268 -7.45 16.41 10.09
C VAL A 268 -7.94 17.83 9.81
N VAL A 269 -7.94 18.22 8.54
CA VAL A 269 -8.40 19.54 8.10
C VAL A 269 -9.89 19.46 7.82
N ALA A 270 -10.73 19.66 8.84
CA ALA A 270 -12.20 19.58 8.68
C ALA A 270 -12.81 20.86 8.06
N THR A 271 -12.13 21.99 8.20
CA THR A 271 -12.57 23.29 7.67
C THR A 271 -11.43 23.98 6.93
N PRO A 272 -11.73 24.86 5.97
CA PRO A 272 -10.69 25.60 5.25
C PRO A 272 -9.80 26.39 6.21
N ARG A 273 -8.48 26.33 6.04
CA ARG A 273 -7.53 27.02 6.94
C ARG A 273 -6.19 27.28 6.29
N TRP A 274 -5.50 28.30 6.81
CA TRP A 274 -4.07 28.49 6.58
C TRP A 274 -3.25 27.57 7.48
N VAL A 275 -2.17 27.02 6.93
CA VAL A 275 -1.12 26.32 7.67
C VAL A 275 0.23 26.92 7.30
N ARG A 276 1.09 27.11 8.30
CA ARG A 276 2.42 27.68 8.09
C ARG A 276 3.44 26.58 7.78
N ILE A 277 4.25 26.79 6.76
CA ILE A 277 5.36 25.90 6.35
C ILE A 277 6.61 26.78 6.21
N GLY A 278 7.56 26.63 7.13
CA GLY A 278 8.75 27.49 7.18
C GLY A 278 8.40 28.98 7.18
N SER A 279 8.85 29.71 6.15
CA SER A 279 8.59 31.14 5.97
C SER A 279 7.30 31.48 5.22
N ASP A 280 6.59 30.49 4.68
CA ASP A 280 5.41 30.66 3.82
C ASP A 280 4.17 29.95 4.41
N SER A 281 3.05 29.93 3.71
CA SER A 281 1.82 29.29 4.14
C SER A 281 1.07 28.62 2.98
N LEU A 282 0.31 27.58 3.32
CA LEU A 282 -0.61 26.90 2.42
C LEU A 282 -2.04 27.12 2.89
N TRP A 283 -2.94 27.32 1.93
CA TRP A 283 -4.38 27.24 2.17
C TRP A 283 -4.83 25.81 1.89
N LEU A 284 -5.42 25.17 2.90
CA LEU A 284 -5.97 23.83 2.81
C LEU A 284 -7.49 23.92 2.82
N GLU A 285 -8.17 23.42 1.79
CA GLU A 285 -9.62 23.50 1.64
C GLU A 285 -10.23 22.13 1.38
N PRO A 286 -10.99 21.57 2.32
CA PRO A 286 -11.76 20.36 2.09
C PRO A 286 -12.80 20.58 0.99
N PHE A 287 -12.98 19.58 0.14
CA PHE A 287 -14.03 19.55 -0.86
C PHE A 287 -14.58 18.13 -1.00
N THR A 288 -15.63 17.97 -1.81
CA THR A 288 -16.19 16.67 -2.14
C THR A 288 -16.52 16.65 -3.63
N ALA A 289 -16.19 15.54 -4.26
CA ALA A 289 -16.60 15.19 -5.62
C ALA A 289 -17.18 13.75 -5.59
N PRO A 290 -17.87 13.29 -6.65
CA PRO A 290 -18.61 12.02 -6.64
C PRO A 290 -17.82 10.78 -6.16
N ASP A 291 -16.53 10.67 -6.47
CA ASP A 291 -15.63 9.57 -6.08
C ASP A 291 -14.53 10.02 -5.08
N LEU A 292 -14.56 11.28 -4.63
CA LEU A 292 -13.58 11.90 -3.74
C LEU A 292 -14.26 12.58 -2.55
N VAL A 293 -14.99 11.79 -1.78
CA VAL A 293 -15.69 12.27 -0.58
C VAL A 293 -14.68 12.72 0.47
N GLY A 294 -14.81 13.98 0.90
CA GLY A 294 -13.94 14.58 1.90
C GLY A 294 -12.48 14.71 1.46
N ALA A 295 -12.22 14.89 0.16
CA ALA A 295 -10.89 15.23 -0.34
C ALA A 295 -10.46 16.66 0.08
N MET A 296 -9.22 17.03 -0.23
CA MET A 296 -8.67 18.34 0.12
C MET A 296 -7.88 18.94 -1.03
N ALA A 297 -8.11 20.23 -1.29
CA ALA A 297 -7.27 21.02 -2.17
C ALA A 297 -6.19 21.74 -1.36
N VAL A 298 -5.03 21.95 -1.99
CA VAL A 298 -3.90 22.65 -1.39
C VAL A 298 -3.52 23.81 -2.30
N TYR A 299 -3.47 25.02 -1.76
CA TYR A 299 -3.09 26.20 -2.51
C TYR A 299 -1.88 26.89 -1.90
N SER A 300 -0.92 27.25 -2.75
CA SER A 300 0.21 28.11 -2.41
C SER A 300 0.03 29.50 -3.04
N PRO A 301 -0.08 30.58 -2.23
CA PRO A 301 -0.17 31.94 -2.75
C PRO A 301 1.11 32.37 -3.47
N THR A 302 2.27 32.06 -2.89
CA THR A 302 3.59 32.41 -3.45
C THR A 302 3.80 31.80 -4.83
N LEU A 303 3.36 30.56 -5.03
CA LEU A 303 3.51 29.86 -6.31
C LEU A 303 2.29 30.04 -7.22
N LYS A 304 1.21 30.69 -6.76
CA LYS A 304 -0.10 30.73 -7.41
C LYS A 304 -0.51 29.34 -7.93
N TRP A 305 -0.29 28.33 -7.09
CA TRP A 305 -0.40 26.92 -7.46
C TRP A 305 -1.49 26.25 -6.64
N LEU A 306 -2.35 25.52 -7.34
CA LEU A 306 -3.45 24.75 -6.76
C LEU A 306 -3.25 23.26 -7.03
N TYR A 307 -3.07 22.46 -5.99
CA TYR A 307 -3.17 21.02 -6.08
C TYR A 307 -4.62 20.57 -5.90
N LEU A 308 -5.15 19.90 -6.92
CA LEU A 308 -6.36 19.09 -6.83
C LEU A 308 -6.02 17.66 -7.24
N PRO A 309 -6.18 16.66 -6.36
CA PRO A 309 -5.79 15.28 -6.68
C PRO A 309 -6.46 14.74 -7.96
N ALA A 310 -7.69 15.18 -8.24
CA ALA A 310 -8.49 14.80 -9.41
C ALA A 310 -8.33 15.70 -10.65
N ALA A 311 -7.50 16.75 -10.60
CA ALA A 311 -7.39 17.69 -11.71
C ALA A 311 -7.01 16.99 -13.03
N GLY A 312 -7.63 17.44 -14.13
CA GLY A 312 -7.47 16.85 -15.47
C GLY A 312 -8.36 15.65 -15.77
N ALA A 313 -9.11 15.12 -14.79
CA ALA A 313 -10.16 14.13 -15.06
C ALA A 313 -11.42 14.84 -15.59
N PRO A 314 -11.98 14.45 -16.76
CA PRO A 314 -13.17 15.12 -17.32
C PRO A 314 -14.36 15.19 -16.38
N MET A 315 -14.58 14.15 -15.57
CA MET A 315 -15.68 14.08 -14.62
C MET A 315 -15.56 15.03 -13.41
N HIS A 316 -14.40 15.66 -13.22
CA HIS A 316 -14.10 16.56 -12.09
C HIS A 316 -13.89 18.02 -12.52
N GLN A 317 -14.20 18.35 -13.77
CA GLN A 317 -13.97 19.69 -14.32
C GLN A 317 -14.87 20.74 -13.65
N ALA A 318 -16.11 20.40 -13.29
CA ALA A 318 -17.03 21.32 -12.65
C ALA A 318 -16.55 21.70 -11.23
N GLU A 319 -16.11 20.71 -10.46
CA GLU A 319 -15.55 20.89 -9.11
C GLU A 319 -14.25 21.70 -9.17
N GLN A 320 -13.38 21.41 -10.14
CA GLN A 320 -12.16 22.17 -10.39
C GLN A 320 -12.48 23.64 -10.71
N ALA A 321 -13.40 23.90 -11.65
CA ALA A 321 -13.79 25.26 -12.02
C ALA A 321 -14.42 26.01 -10.83
N ALA A 322 -15.30 25.36 -10.08
CA ALA A 322 -15.93 25.93 -8.90
C ALA A 322 -14.91 26.31 -7.82
N LEU A 323 -13.87 25.48 -7.61
CA LEU A 323 -12.83 25.77 -6.62
C LEU A 323 -11.91 26.90 -7.08
N VAL A 324 -11.52 26.92 -8.37
CA VAL A 324 -10.73 28.03 -8.95
C VAL A 324 -11.49 29.35 -8.85
N ALA A 325 -12.78 29.37 -9.21
CA ALA A 325 -13.62 30.57 -9.12
C ALA A 325 -13.73 31.07 -7.67
N ARG A 326 -13.85 30.15 -6.70
CA ARG A 326 -13.92 30.50 -5.27
C ARG A 326 -12.60 31.06 -4.73
N LEU A 327 -11.46 30.54 -5.19
CA LEU A 327 -10.14 31.11 -4.87
C LEU A 327 -9.98 32.50 -5.50
N ALA A 328 -10.37 32.66 -6.76
CA ALA A 328 -10.35 33.95 -7.43
C ALA A 328 -11.21 35.00 -6.70
N ALA A 329 -12.40 34.62 -6.23
CA ALA A 329 -13.27 35.49 -5.42
C ALA A 329 -12.64 35.92 -4.08
N ARG A 330 -11.62 35.20 -3.59
CA ARG A 330 -10.82 35.55 -2.40
C ARG A 330 -9.55 36.34 -2.76
N GLY A 331 -9.38 36.74 -4.02
CA GLY A 331 -8.16 37.39 -4.51
C GLY A 331 -6.97 36.44 -4.68
N MET A 332 -7.21 35.12 -4.70
CA MET A 332 -6.17 34.09 -4.77
C MET A 332 -6.05 33.60 -6.22
N ALA A 333 -5.11 34.17 -6.97
CA ALA A 333 -4.87 33.82 -8.37
C ALA A 333 -4.29 32.39 -8.49
N VAL A 334 -4.75 31.65 -9.50
CA VAL A 334 -4.26 30.30 -9.83
C VAL A 334 -3.65 30.32 -11.23
N GLU A 335 -2.33 30.16 -11.31
CA GLU A 335 -1.60 30.07 -12.58
C GLU A 335 -1.21 28.62 -12.90
N TRP A 336 -1.06 27.78 -11.87
CA TRP A 336 -0.59 26.40 -11.99
C TRP A 336 -1.52 25.44 -11.25
N ILE A 337 -1.74 24.27 -11.84
CA ILE A 337 -2.52 23.20 -11.24
C ILE A 337 -1.69 21.91 -11.14
N GLY A 338 -1.74 21.27 -9.98
CA GLY A 338 -1.20 19.95 -9.72
C GLY A 338 -2.28 18.91 -9.48
N SER A 339 -1.95 17.63 -9.65
CA SER A 339 -2.81 16.46 -9.45
C SER A 339 -2.02 15.25 -8.94
N ALA A 340 -2.73 14.17 -8.62
CA ALA A 340 -2.12 12.89 -8.31
C ALA A 340 -1.31 12.30 -9.49
N ARG A 341 -1.51 12.79 -10.72
CA ARG A 341 -0.78 12.35 -11.92
C ARG A 341 0.40 13.25 -12.29
N GLY A 342 0.54 14.41 -11.65
CA GLY A 342 1.63 15.34 -11.91
C GLY A 342 1.45 16.66 -11.18
N LEU A 343 2.55 17.23 -10.68
CA LEU A 343 2.49 18.38 -9.77
C LEU A 343 2.26 19.73 -10.44
N VAL A 344 2.55 19.89 -11.73
CA VAL A 344 2.53 21.22 -12.35
C VAL A 344 2.09 21.16 -13.81
N THR A 345 0.95 21.79 -14.07
CA THR A 345 0.37 22.06 -15.39
C THR A 345 -0.17 23.48 -15.40
N ALA A 346 -0.23 24.14 -16.56
CA ALA A 346 -0.82 25.47 -16.65
C ALA A 346 -2.30 25.42 -16.27
N ALA A 347 -2.77 26.37 -15.47
CA ALA A 347 -4.19 26.50 -15.18
C ALA A 347 -4.95 26.82 -16.48
N PRO A 348 -6.16 26.27 -16.69
CA PRO A 348 -7.02 26.68 -17.79
C PRO A 348 -7.25 28.18 -17.73
N THR A 349 -7.12 28.88 -18.86
CA THR A 349 -7.52 30.28 -18.94
C THR A 349 -9.04 30.37 -18.76
N THR A 350 -9.49 31.03 -17.70
CA THR A 350 -10.89 31.42 -17.55
C THR A 350 -11.19 32.45 -18.64
N LYS A 351 -11.85 32.02 -19.71
CA LYS A 351 -12.41 32.91 -20.72
C LYS A 351 -13.69 33.55 -20.22
#